data_AF-A0A2Z3X3Y8-F1
#
_entry.id   AF-A0A2Z3X3Y8-F1
#
_cell.length_a   1.000
_cell.length_b   1.000
_cell.length_c   1.000
_cell.angle_alpha   90.00
_cell.angle_beta   90.00
_cell.angle_gamma   90.00
#
_symmetry.space_group_name_H-M   'P 1'
#
loop_
_entity.id
_entity.type
_entity.pdbx_description
1 polymer ?
#
loop_
_entity_poly.entity_id
_entity_poly.type
_entity_poly.pdbx_seq_one_letter_code
_entity_poly.pdbx_strand_id
1 'polypeptide(L)'
;MKKIILAGLLATMMGSAPVMASATTPTAAQTATANVQKEAADIMQVAVQGANAMRDIQLARLALFHGQPDSAKKLTNDAASLLAGDSSDWAKFVKAAPKAKMIDDQYVIINATIALSEDYIATPEKESAIKTANGKMAKGDWKGAVDTLQLAGISVLQTQYLMPLNQTRKAVASAQKLLSTGKFYEANLVLKGAEEGIVIDSEMVGAGQ
;
A
#
# COMPACT_ATOMS: atom_id res chain seq x y z
N MET A 1 29.28 -13.20 30.25
CA MET A 1 29.05 -13.85 28.95
C MET A 1 28.24 -12.89 28.07
N LYS A 2 28.86 -12.42 26.97
CA LYS A 2 28.29 -11.46 26.02
C LYS A 2 27.24 -12.15 25.14
N LYS A 3 26.04 -11.58 25.01
CA LYS A 3 25.14 -11.86 23.87
C LYS A 3 25.15 -10.64 22.98
N ILE A 4 25.91 -10.76 21.88
CA ILE A 4 25.95 -9.80 20.77
C ILE A 4 24.59 -9.91 20.07
N ILE A 5 23.76 -8.86 20.14
CA ILE A 5 22.54 -8.80 19.35
C ILE A 5 22.92 -8.29 17.96
N LEU A 6 22.56 -9.12 17.00
CA LEU A 6 22.91 -9.11 15.59
C LEU A 6 22.35 -7.86 14.89
N ALA A 7 23.21 -7.19 14.12
CA ALA A 7 22.82 -6.16 13.17
C ALA A 7 21.88 -6.76 12.11
N GLY A 8 20.63 -6.30 12.07
CA GLY A 8 19.72 -6.57 10.97
C GLY A 8 19.85 -5.49 9.92
N LEU A 9 20.71 -5.72 8.91
CA LEU A 9 20.68 -4.97 7.66
C LEU A 9 19.26 -5.07 7.08
N LEU A 10 18.59 -3.93 6.92
CA LEU A 10 17.36 -3.84 6.13
C LEU A 10 17.75 -3.87 4.65
N ALA A 11 18.03 -5.05 4.12
CA ALA A 11 18.23 -5.25 2.69
C ALA A 11 16.85 -5.24 2.00
N THR A 12 16.46 -4.09 1.45
CA THR A 12 15.31 -3.98 0.54
C THR A 12 15.64 -4.68 -0.77
N MET A 13 15.40 -5.99 -0.83
CA MET A 13 15.37 -6.76 -2.08
C MET A 13 13.94 -6.76 -2.59
N MET A 14 13.55 -5.73 -3.36
CA MET A 14 12.34 -5.80 -4.17
C MET A 14 12.66 -6.55 -5.46
N GLY A 15 12.23 -7.82 -5.52
CA GLY A 15 12.36 -8.64 -6.70
C GLY A 15 11.95 -10.09 -6.43
N SER A 16 10.66 -10.37 -6.28
CA SER A 16 10.14 -11.73 -6.37
C SER A 16 9.55 -11.95 -7.77
N ALA A 17 10.37 -12.56 -8.64
CA ALA A 17 9.83 -13.41 -9.70
C ALA A 17 9.09 -14.59 -9.04
N PRO A 18 7.97 -15.08 -9.59
CA PRO A 18 7.24 -16.17 -8.99
C PRO A 18 8.05 -17.46 -9.11
N VAL A 19 8.63 -17.91 -8.00
CA VAL A 19 9.04 -19.31 -7.84
C VAL A 19 7.81 -20.12 -7.48
N MET A 20 7.55 -21.15 -8.29
CA MET A 20 6.46 -22.11 -8.16
C MET A 20 6.37 -22.67 -6.73
N ALA A 21 5.13 -22.83 -6.27
CA ALA A 21 4.77 -23.25 -4.92
C ALA A 21 5.50 -24.54 -4.46
N SER A 22 6.20 -24.41 -3.33
CA SER A 22 6.37 -25.51 -2.38
C SER A 22 5.79 -25.03 -1.06
N ALA A 23 4.90 -25.84 -0.46
CA ALA A 23 4.31 -25.57 0.84
C ALA A 23 5.38 -25.71 1.93
N THR A 24 6.21 -24.69 2.09
CA THR A 24 7.08 -24.53 3.25
C THR A 24 6.35 -23.66 4.28
N THR A 25 6.33 -24.13 5.53
CA THR A 25 5.86 -23.34 6.66
C THR A 25 6.66 -22.03 6.71
N PRO A 26 5.98 -20.87 6.87
CA PRO A 26 6.68 -19.58 6.93
C PRO A 26 7.73 -19.62 8.04
N THR A 27 8.95 -19.20 7.72
CA THR A 27 10.02 -19.11 8.72
C THR A 27 9.65 -18.02 9.74
N ALA A 28 10.12 -18.13 10.99
CA ALA A 28 9.83 -17.12 12.03
C ALA A 28 10.17 -15.67 11.59
N ALA A 29 11.18 -15.49 10.74
CA ALA A 29 11.52 -14.21 10.13
C ALA A 29 10.48 -13.71 9.11
N GLN A 30 9.88 -14.61 8.31
CA GLN A 30 8.81 -14.27 7.37
C GLN A 30 7.51 -13.92 8.12
N THR A 31 7.19 -14.65 9.19
CA THR A 31 6.05 -14.34 10.05
C THR A 31 6.23 -13.01 10.79
N ALA A 32 7.44 -12.73 11.30
CA ALA A 32 7.75 -11.45 11.93
C ALA A 32 7.63 -10.28 10.94
N THR A 33 8.12 -10.46 9.70
CA THR A 33 8.04 -9.42 8.66
C THR A 33 6.59 -9.14 8.25
N ALA A 34 5.76 -10.18 8.10
CA ALA A 34 4.33 -10.03 7.79
C ALA A 34 3.54 -9.35 8.91
N ASN A 35 3.86 -9.66 10.18
CA ASN A 35 3.23 -9.01 11.34
C ASN A 35 3.60 -7.52 11.42
N VAL A 36 4.87 -7.17 11.20
CA VAL A 36 5.32 -5.77 11.14
C VAL A 36 4.66 -5.02 9.99
N GLN A 37 4.46 -5.66 8.83
CA GLN A 37 3.75 -5.04 7.69
C GLN A 37 2.27 -4.78 7.99
N LYS A 38 1.61 -5.69 8.71
CA LYS A 38 0.21 -5.51 9.11
C LYS A 38 0.06 -4.43 10.18
N GLU A 39 0.90 -4.44 11.19
CA GLU A 39 0.94 -3.38 12.22
C GLU A 39 1.26 -2.01 11.59
N ALA A 40 2.19 -1.96 10.63
CA ALA A 40 2.50 -0.75 9.89
C ALA A 40 1.30 -0.27 9.04
N ALA A 41 0.57 -1.17 8.37
CA ALA A 41 -0.63 -0.82 7.62
C ALA A 41 -1.76 -0.29 8.53
N ASP A 42 -1.92 -0.85 9.73
CA ASP A 42 -2.89 -0.39 10.72
C ASP A 42 -2.49 0.99 11.30
N ILE A 43 -1.19 1.21 11.57
CA ILE A 43 -0.64 2.51 11.98
C ILE A 43 -0.80 3.56 10.88
N MET A 44 -0.55 3.18 9.63
CA MET A 44 -0.62 4.06 8.47
C MET A 44 -2.03 4.20 7.90
N GLN A 45 -3.04 3.55 8.51
CA GLN A 45 -4.43 3.54 8.08
C GLN A 45 -4.57 3.21 6.59
N VAL A 46 -3.93 2.11 6.17
CA VAL A 46 -3.93 1.64 4.78
C VAL A 46 -4.93 0.50 4.58
N ALA A 47 -5.86 0.68 3.64
CA ALA A 47 -6.80 -0.34 3.22
C ALA A 47 -6.12 -1.37 2.28
N VAL A 48 -5.40 -2.34 2.86
CA VAL A 48 -4.73 -3.42 2.10
C VAL A 48 -5.70 -4.16 1.17
N GLN A 49 -6.97 -4.30 1.56
CA GLN A 49 -8.03 -4.86 0.73
C GLN A 49 -8.23 -4.09 -0.59
N GLY A 50 -8.14 -2.76 -0.56
CA GLY A 50 -8.19 -1.92 -1.76
C GLY A 50 -6.95 -2.11 -2.64
N ALA A 51 -5.76 -2.31 -2.05
CA ALA A 51 -4.55 -2.64 -2.79
C ALA A 51 -4.70 -3.97 -3.56
N ASN A 52 -5.29 -4.98 -2.92
CA ASN A 52 -5.55 -6.28 -3.52
C ASN A 52 -6.57 -6.16 -4.66
N ALA A 53 -7.64 -5.38 -4.49
CA ALA A 53 -8.60 -5.14 -5.57
C ALA A 53 -7.94 -4.48 -6.80
N MET A 54 -7.06 -3.50 -6.59
CA MET A 54 -6.30 -2.88 -7.69
C MET A 54 -5.32 -3.86 -8.34
N ARG A 55 -4.74 -4.79 -7.58
CA ARG A 55 -3.89 -5.85 -8.12
C ARG A 55 -4.69 -6.83 -8.98
N ASP A 56 -5.89 -7.20 -8.55
CA ASP A 56 -6.78 -8.06 -9.32
C ASP A 56 -7.20 -7.38 -10.64
N ILE A 57 -7.45 -6.06 -10.63
CA ILE A 57 -7.72 -5.25 -11.83
C ILE A 57 -6.53 -5.32 -12.80
N GLN A 58 -5.30 -5.10 -12.31
CA GLN A 58 -4.08 -5.19 -13.13
C GLN A 58 -3.90 -6.58 -13.77
N LEU A 59 -4.10 -7.64 -12.96
CA LEU A 59 -3.99 -9.02 -13.42
C LEU A 59 -5.11 -9.39 -14.40
N ALA A 60 -6.33 -8.86 -14.22
CA ALA A 60 -7.44 -9.10 -15.14
C ALA A 60 -7.12 -8.52 -16.52
N ARG A 61 -6.55 -7.31 -16.58
CA ARG A 61 -6.10 -6.71 -17.84
C ARG A 61 -5.01 -7.52 -18.51
N LEU A 62 -4.05 -8.02 -17.73
CA LEU A 62 -3.00 -8.91 -18.24
C LEU A 62 -3.61 -10.19 -18.84
N ALA A 63 -4.53 -10.84 -18.11
CA ALA A 63 -5.20 -12.06 -18.55
C ALA A 63 -5.97 -11.87 -19.86
N LEU A 64 -6.62 -10.71 -20.07
CA LEU A 64 -7.31 -10.40 -21.34
C LEU A 64 -6.36 -10.46 -22.54
N PHE A 65 -5.17 -9.85 -22.43
CA PHE A 65 -4.19 -9.85 -23.52
C PHE A 65 -3.43 -11.17 -23.68
N HIS A 66 -3.49 -12.06 -22.68
CA HIS A 66 -2.97 -13.42 -22.76
C HIS A 66 -4.01 -14.43 -23.29
N GLY A 67 -5.18 -13.97 -23.74
CA GLY A 67 -6.24 -14.86 -24.23
C GLY A 67 -6.89 -15.70 -23.13
N GLN A 68 -6.90 -15.21 -21.88
CA GLN A 68 -7.46 -15.88 -20.71
C GLN A 68 -8.71 -15.14 -20.18
N PRO A 69 -9.82 -15.07 -20.95
CA PRO A 69 -11.00 -14.29 -20.57
C PRO A 69 -11.69 -14.80 -19.31
N ASP A 70 -11.62 -16.10 -19.01
CA ASP A 70 -12.20 -16.67 -17.79
C ASP A 70 -11.41 -16.28 -16.55
N SER A 71 -10.07 -16.26 -16.63
CA SER A 71 -9.21 -15.71 -15.58
C SER A 71 -9.51 -14.23 -15.34
N ALA A 72 -9.67 -13.45 -16.42
CA ALA A 72 -10.01 -12.04 -16.32
C ALA A 72 -11.37 -11.81 -15.64
N LYS A 73 -12.40 -12.62 -15.97
CA LYS A 73 -13.70 -12.60 -15.28
C LYS A 73 -13.56 -12.92 -13.80
N LYS A 74 -12.82 -13.97 -13.45
CA LYS A 74 -12.59 -14.34 -12.05
C LYS A 74 -11.93 -13.21 -11.27
N LEU A 75 -10.82 -12.67 -11.77
CA LEU A 75 -10.10 -11.57 -11.13
C LEU A 75 -10.97 -10.31 -11.00
N THR A 76 -11.76 -9.98 -12.03
CA THR A 76 -12.69 -8.84 -11.96
C THR A 76 -13.78 -9.06 -10.91
N ASN A 77 -14.27 -10.30 -10.74
CA ASN A 77 -15.23 -10.64 -9.69
C ASN A 77 -14.61 -10.65 -8.29
N ASP A 78 -13.36 -11.09 -8.15
CA ASP A 78 -12.60 -11.03 -6.90
C ASP A 78 -12.40 -9.56 -6.49
N ALA A 79 -11.99 -8.69 -7.42
CA ALA A 79 -11.92 -7.24 -7.20
C ALA A 79 -13.28 -6.64 -6.79
N ALA A 80 -14.37 -7.04 -7.48
CA ALA A 80 -15.72 -6.59 -7.13
C ALA A 80 -16.09 -6.99 -5.70
N SER A 81 -15.75 -8.22 -5.30
CA SER A 81 -16.02 -8.74 -3.95
C SER A 81 -15.21 -8.02 -2.88
N LEU A 82 -13.93 -7.73 -3.16
CA LEU A 82 -13.07 -6.93 -2.28
C LEU A 82 -13.56 -5.48 -2.17
N LEU A 83 -14.26 -4.94 -3.17
CA LEU A 83 -14.83 -3.59 -3.11
C LEU A 83 -16.26 -3.57 -2.55
N ALA A 84 -16.98 -4.69 -2.64
CA ALA A 84 -18.34 -4.89 -2.16
C ALA A 84 -18.32 -5.19 -0.67
N GLY A 85 -18.28 -4.14 0.14
CA GLY A 85 -18.33 -4.29 1.58
C GLY A 85 -18.70 -2.98 2.26
N ASP A 86 -19.84 -3.01 2.93
CA ASP A 86 -20.20 -2.25 4.12
C ASP A 86 -19.57 -2.88 5.38
N SER A 87 -19.07 -4.13 5.29
CA SER A 87 -18.30 -4.82 6.33
C SER A 87 -16.85 -4.34 6.46
N SER A 88 -16.33 -3.64 5.44
CA SER A 88 -15.04 -2.97 5.51
C SER A 88 -15.31 -1.56 5.95
N ASP A 89 -14.83 -1.20 7.14
CA ASP A 89 -14.89 0.16 7.67
C ASP A 89 -14.00 1.09 6.82
N TRP A 90 -14.38 1.32 5.56
CA TRP A 90 -13.64 2.13 4.60
C TRP A 90 -13.46 3.55 5.13
N ALA A 91 -14.40 4.03 5.95
CA ALA A 91 -14.39 5.35 6.54
C ALA A 91 -13.10 5.64 7.30
N LYS A 92 -12.55 4.66 8.04
CA LYS A 92 -11.28 4.83 8.78
C LYS A 92 -10.04 4.96 7.88
N PHE A 93 -10.18 4.61 6.61
CA PHE A 93 -9.12 4.67 5.60
C PHE A 93 -9.35 5.81 4.60
N VAL A 94 -10.44 6.57 4.73
CA VAL A 94 -10.70 7.74 3.88
C VAL A 94 -9.72 8.85 4.27
N LYS A 95 -8.99 9.36 3.29
CA LYS A 95 -8.19 10.57 3.45
C LYS A 95 -9.14 11.75 3.66
N ALA A 96 -9.09 12.38 4.84
CA ALA A 96 -9.99 13.47 5.20
C ALA A 96 -9.86 14.70 4.29
N ALA A 97 -8.63 15.05 3.92
CA ALA A 97 -8.32 16.21 3.08
C ALA A 97 -7.24 15.87 2.05
N PRO A 98 -7.58 15.14 0.97
CA PRO A 98 -6.62 14.87 -0.09
C PRO A 98 -6.32 16.16 -0.84
N LYS A 99 -5.04 16.43 -1.13
CA LYS A 99 -4.62 17.69 -1.80
C LYS A 99 -5.10 17.76 -3.24
N ALA A 100 -5.22 16.61 -3.89
CA ALA A 100 -5.71 16.48 -5.25
C ALA A 100 -6.89 15.51 -5.30
N LYS A 101 -7.93 15.88 -6.04
CA LYS A 101 -9.06 15.03 -6.41
C LYS A 101 -9.29 15.16 -7.90
N MET A 102 -9.50 14.03 -8.58
CA MET A 102 -9.91 14.01 -9.99
C MET A 102 -11.43 14.15 -10.13
N ILE A 103 -12.18 13.64 -9.15
CA ILE A 103 -13.64 13.60 -9.11
C ILE A 103 -14.15 13.82 -7.70
N ASP A 104 -15.44 14.13 -7.55
CA ASP A 104 -16.10 14.16 -6.25
C ASP A 104 -16.43 12.72 -5.79
N ASP A 105 -15.52 12.14 -5.01
CA ASP A 105 -15.63 10.80 -4.44
C ASP A 105 -14.89 10.69 -3.09
N GLN A 106 -15.09 9.58 -2.40
CA GLN A 106 -14.32 9.19 -1.22
C GLN A 106 -12.99 8.57 -1.65
N TYR A 107 -11.90 9.24 -1.28
CA TYR A 107 -10.55 8.78 -1.57
C TYR A 107 -10.01 7.95 -0.41
N VAL A 108 -9.82 6.66 -0.65
CA VAL A 108 -9.32 5.69 0.33
C VAL A 108 -7.82 5.51 0.15
N ILE A 109 -7.06 5.58 1.25
CA ILE A 109 -5.63 5.23 1.24
C ILE A 109 -5.51 3.72 1.09
N ILE A 110 -5.14 3.25 -0.10
CA ILE A 110 -5.02 1.81 -0.39
C ILE A 110 -3.58 1.32 -0.34
N ASN A 111 -2.60 2.22 -0.42
CA ASN A 111 -1.20 1.89 -0.24
C ASN A 111 -0.45 3.12 0.29
N ALA A 112 0.68 2.91 0.95
CA ALA A 112 1.57 3.98 1.35
C ALA A 112 3.03 3.51 1.35
N THR A 113 3.93 4.40 0.95
CA THR A 113 5.37 4.19 0.99
C THR A 113 6.04 5.29 1.79
N ILE A 114 7.16 4.96 2.44
CA ILE A 114 8.00 5.93 3.15
C ILE A 114 9.22 6.24 2.30
N ALA A 115 9.53 7.52 2.17
CA ALA A 115 10.80 8.01 1.64
C ALA A 115 11.57 8.71 2.75
N LEU A 116 12.85 8.35 2.90
CA LEU A 116 13.77 9.02 3.80
C LEU A 116 14.75 9.87 2.98
N SER A 117 15.05 11.06 3.48
CA SER A 117 16.06 11.95 2.91
C SER A 117 17.02 12.39 4.00
N GLU A 118 18.31 12.09 3.81
CA GLU A 118 19.41 12.49 4.68
C GLU A 118 20.72 12.59 3.89
N ASP A 119 21.77 13.11 4.51
CA ASP A 119 23.11 13.26 3.90
C ASP A 119 24.01 12.01 3.99
N TYR A 120 23.57 10.95 4.69
CA TYR A 120 24.33 9.72 4.97
C TYR A 120 25.66 9.95 5.73
N ILE A 121 25.85 11.11 6.34
CA ILE A 121 27.02 11.41 7.18
C ILE A 121 26.68 11.01 8.62
N ALA A 122 27.44 10.08 9.18
CA ALA A 122 27.29 9.69 10.58
C ALA A 122 27.87 10.77 11.49
N THR A 123 27.07 11.22 12.46
CA THR A 123 27.50 12.12 13.54
C THR A 123 26.98 11.60 14.88
N PRO A 124 27.67 11.86 16.00
CA PRO A 124 27.17 11.49 17.33
C PRO A 124 25.75 12.02 17.61
N GLU A 125 25.44 13.21 17.12
CA GLU A 125 24.11 13.82 17.23
C GLU A 125 23.05 13.01 16.47
N LYS A 126 23.34 12.61 15.22
CA LYS A 126 22.43 11.76 14.43
C LYS A 126 22.24 10.39 15.04
N GLU A 127 23.29 9.74 15.52
CA GLU A 127 23.19 8.44 16.19
C GLU A 127 22.30 8.51 17.44
N SER A 128 22.47 9.56 18.24
CA SER A 128 21.64 9.81 19.43
C SER A 128 20.17 10.05 19.07
N ALA A 129 19.91 10.82 18.01
CA ALA A 129 18.57 11.10 17.51
C ALA A 129 17.88 9.82 17.00
N ILE A 130 18.57 9.00 16.20
CA ILE A 130 18.06 7.70 15.72
C ILE A 130 17.72 6.79 16.90
N LYS A 131 18.59 6.70 17.91
CA LYS A 131 18.33 5.90 19.11
C LYS A 131 17.09 6.37 19.87
N THR A 132 16.93 7.69 19.99
CA THR A 132 15.77 8.30 20.63
C THR A 132 14.49 8.03 19.84
N ALA A 133 14.52 8.21 18.52
CA ALA A 133 13.41 7.94 17.62
C ALA A 133 12.98 6.46 17.70
N ASN A 134 13.93 5.52 17.69
CA ASN A 134 13.65 4.09 17.89
C ASN A 134 12.95 3.82 19.22
N GLY A 135 13.39 4.47 20.30
CA GLY A 135 12.75 4.36 21.61
C GLY A 135 11.32 4.91 21.65
N LYS A 136 11.02 5.94 20.84
CA LYS A 136 9.67 6.51 20.69
C LYS A 136 8.77 5.60 19.83
N MET A 137 9.26 5.12 18.69
CA MET A 137 8.53 4.17 17.83
C MET A 137 8.15 2.89 18.58
N ALA A 138 9.07 2.34 19.39
CA ALA A 138 8.80 1.17 20.22
C ALA A 138 7.67 1.37 21.26
N LYS A 139 7.33 2.62 21.57
CA LYS A 139 6.24 3.00 22.48
C LYS A 139 4.97 3.46 21.73
N GLY A 140 4.98 3.42 20.39
CA GLY A 140 3.89 3.93 19.55
C GLY A 140 3.89 5.45 19.35
N ASP A 141 4.89 6.18 19.85
CA ASP A 141 5.05 7.62 19.63
C ASP A 141 5.69 7.91 18.26
N TRP A 142 4.93 7.61 17.20
CA TRP A 142 5.37 7.78 15.82
C TRP A 142 5.61 9.24 15.46
N LYS A 143 4.73 10.14 15.90
CA LYS A 143 4.88 11.58 15.67
C LYS A 143 6.15 12.11 16.32
N GLY A 144 6.38 11.80 17.60
CA GLY A 144 7.58 12.23 18.29
C GLY A 144 8.85 11.61 17.71
N ALA A 145 8.79 10.38 17.17
CA ALA A 145 9.92 9.77 16.49
C ALA A 145 10.29 10.53 15.21
N VAL A 146 9.32 10.83 14.36
CA VAL A 146 9.55 11.58 13.12
C VAL A 146 10.03 12.99 13.42
N ASP A 147 9.43 13.68 14.40
CA ASP A 147 9.88 15.02 14.81
C ASP A 147 11.36 14.98 15.28
N THR A 148 11.77 13.94 16.01
CA THR A 148 13.17 13.73 16.42
C THR A 148 14.11 13.49 15.23
N LEU A 149 13.70 12.67 14.25
CA LEU A 149 14.49 12.43 13.04
C LEU A 149 14.63 13.71 12.22
N GLN A 150 13.55 14.48 12.07
CA GLN A 150 13.55 15.73 11.31
C GLN A 150 14.53 16.76 11.89
N LEU A 151 14.56 16.90 13.23
CA LEU A 151 15.50 17.79 13.92
C LEU A 151 16.96 17.39 13.75
N ALA A 152 17.24 16.12 13.45
CA ALA A 152 18.56 15.60 13.16
C ALA A 152 18.90 15.60 11.65
N GLY A 153 18.12 16.30 10.82
CA GLY A 153 18.33 16.38 9.38
C GLY A 153 17.93 15.11 8.62
N ILE A 154 17.12 14.23 9.21
CA ILE A 154 16.56 13.04 8.58
C ILE A 154 15.08 13.30 8.31
N SER A 155 14.75 13.62 7.06
CA SER A 155 13.37 13.91 6.66
C SER A 155 12.64 12.63 6.29
N VAL A 156 11.40 12.47 6.79
CA VAL A 156 10.54 11.31 6.53
C VAL A 156 9.27 11.78 5.81
N LEU A 157 9.13 11.36 4.55
CA LEU A 157 7.96 11.61 3.73
C LEU A 157 7.13 10.33 3.59
N GLN A 158 5.81 10.48 3.59
CA GLN A 158 4.89 9.41 3.24
C GLN A 158 4.19 9.75 1.93
N THR A 159 4.28 8.82 0.99
CA THR A 159 3.54 8.86 -0.27
C THR A 159 2.37 7.89 -0.18
N GLN A 160 1.16 8.40 -0.33
CA GLN A 160 -0.11 7.67 -0.26
C GLN A 160 -0.68 7.47 -1.66
N TYR A 161 -1.28 6.30 -1.88
CA TYR A 161 -2.02 5.96 -3.09
C TYR A 161 -3.50 5.93 -2.75
N LEU A 162 -4.25 6.82 -3.39
CA LEU A 162 -5.63 7.13 -3.05
C LEU A 162 -6.56 6.60 -4.15
N MET A 163 -7.46 5.69 -3.77
CA MET A 163 -8.45 5.11 -4.67
C MET A 163 -9.80 5.80 -4.51
N PRO A 164 -10.41 6.33 -5.59
CA PRO A 164 -11.78 6.86 -5.56
C PRO A 164 -12.78 5.69 -5.50
N LEU A 165 -13.29 5.42 -4.30
CA LEU A 165 -13.96 4.16 -3.97
C LEU A 165 -15.18 3.86 -4.87
N ASN A 166 -16.08 4.83 -5.05
CA ASN A 166 -17.31 4.59 -5.80
C ASN A 166 -17.07 4.54 -7.30
N GLN A 167 -16.13 5.33 -7.82
CA GLN A 167 -15.72 5.28 -9.21
C GLN A 167 -15.05 3.95 -9.56
N THR A 168 -14.17 3.44 -8.71
CA THR A 168 -13.55 2.12 -8.91
C THR A 168 -14.62 1.01 -8.91
N ARG A 169 -15.58 1.04 -7.98
CA ARG A 169 -16.73 0.12 -7.97
C ARG A 169 -17.51 0.16 -9.28
N LYS A 170 -17.83 1.36 -9.79
CA LYS A 170 -18.55 1.54 -11.07
C LYS A 170 -17.76 1.00 -12.26
N ALA A 171 -16.45 1.23 -12.29
CA ALA A 171 -15.57 0.73 -13.34
C ALA A 171 -15.51 -0.80 -13.34
N VAL A 172 -15.33 -1.43 -12.18
CA VAL A 172 -15.32 -2.90 -12.04
C VAL A 172 -16.67 -3.49 -12.47
N ALA A 173 -17.79 -2.93 -12.02
CA ALA A 173 -19.13 -3.39 -12.44
C ALA A 173 -19.36 -3.26 -13.96
N SER A 174 -18.87 -2.16 -14.55
CA SER A 174 -18.94 -1.95 -16.00
C SER A 174 -18.08 -2.96 -16.75
N ALA A 175 -16.87 -3.25 -16.27
CA ALA A 175 -16.00 -4.28 -16.82
C ALA A 175 -16.64 -5.67 -16.75
N GLN A 176 -17.27 -6.05 -15.62
CA GLN A 176 -18.00 -7.33 -15.51
C GLN A 176 -19.06 -7.49 -16.61
N LYS A 177 -19.83 -6.43 -16.90
CA LYS A 177 -20.83 -6.42 -17.99
C LYS A 177 -20.21 -6.52 -19.39
N LEU A 178 -19.06 -5.88 -19.60
CA LEU A 178 -18.36 -5.94 -20.89
C LEU A 178 -17.74 -7.34 -21.10
N LEU A 179 -17.16 -7.94 -20.07
CA LEU A 179 -16.62 -9.29 -20.10
C LEU A 179 -17.69 -10.36 -20.36
N SER A 180 -18.91 -10.17 -19.83
CA SER A 180 -20.03 -11.10 -20.09
C SER A 180 -20.56 -11.03 -21.52
N THR A 181 -20.31 -9.92 -22.22
CA THR A 181 -20.71 -9.70 -23.63
C THR A 181 -19.57 -9.88 -24.62
N GLY A 182 -18.41 -10.39 -24.19
CA GLY A 182 -17.24 -10.63 -25.04
C GLY A 182 -16.49 -9.37 -25.46
N LYS A 183 -16.81 -8.20 -24.88
CA LYS A 183 -16.17 -6.92 -25.15
C LYS A 183 -14.88 -6.77 -24.34
N PHE A 184 -13.92 -7.62 -24.63
CA PHE A 184 -12.69 -7.76 -23.84
C PHE A 184 -11.80 -6.51 -23.89
N TYR A 185 -11.70 -5.87 -25.06
CA TYR A 185 -10.87 -4.68 -25.21
C TYR A 185 -11.47 -3.49 -24.45
N GLU A 186 -12.78 -3.29 -24.55
CA GLU A 186 -13.49 -2.24 -23.82
C GLU A 186 -13.47 -2.48 -22.32
N ALA A 187 -13.61 -3.74 -21.87
CA ALA A 187 -13.43 -4.10 -20.46
C ALA A 187 -12.04 -3.71 -19.97
N ASN A 188 -10.99 -4.00 -20.75
CA ASN A 188 -9.63 -3.57 -20.42
C ASN A 188 -9.50 -2.04 -20.32
N LEU A 189 -10.13 -1.26 -21.21
CA LEU A 189 -10.06 0.20 -21.15
C LEU A 189 -10.76 0.75 -19.91
N VAL A 190 -11.89 0.18 -19.51
CA VAL A 190 -12.59 0.56 -18.27
C VAL A 190 -11.74 0.23 -17.05
N LEU A 191 -11.13 -0.97 -16.99
CA LEU A 191 -10.23 -1.37 -15.93
C LEU A 191 -8.97 -0.48 -15.87
N LYS A 192 -8.42 -0.09 -17.03
CA LYS A 192 -7.32 0.87 -17.12
C LYS A 192 -7.73 2.23 -16.54
N GLY A 193 -8.95 2.71 -16.84
CA GLY A 193 -9.48 3.93 -16.26
C GLY A 193 -9.60 3.88 -14.73
N ALA A 194 -9.85 2.71 -14.15
CA ALA A 194 -9.83 2.52 -12.70
C ALA A 194 -8.41 2.68 -12.11
N GLU A 195 -7.38 2.16 -12.80
CA GLU A 195 -5.98 2.36 -12.40
C GLU A 195 -5.55 3.82 -12.54
N GLU A 196 -5.94 4.49 -13.63
CA GLU A 196 -5.64 5.90 -13.86
C GLU A 196 -6.38 6.84 -12.89
N GLY A 197 -7.43 6.34 -12.23
CA GLY A 197 -8.13 7.07 -11.17
C GLY A 197 -7.38 7.11 -9.84
N ILE A 198 -6.29 6.34 -9.68
CA ILE A 198 -5.47 6.37 -8.46
C ILE A 198 -4.71 7.70 -8.40
N VAL A 199 -4.96 8.46 -7.33
CA VAL A 199 -4.24 9.71 -7.04
C VAL A 199 -3.07 9.42 -6.12
N ILE A 200 -1.92 10.03 -6.40
CA ILE A 200 -0.74 9.96 -5.55
C ILE A 200 -0.65 11.27 -4.76
N ASP A 201 -0.61 11.19 -3.44
CA ASP A 201 -0.41 12.34 -2.54
C ASP A 201 0.84 12.08 -1.69
N SER A 202 1.62 13.12 -1.43
CA SER A 202 2.83 13.02 -0.59
C SER A 202 2.76 14.06 0.52
N GLU A 203 3.03 13.64 1.75
CA GLU A 203 3.04 14.50 2.92
C GLU A 203 4.18 14.16 3.89
N MET A 204 4.64 15.15 4.64
CA MET A 204 5.56 14.92 5.74
C MET A 204 4.83 14.15 6.84
N VAL A 205 5.41 13.07 7.33
CA VAL A 205 4.78 12.27 8.39
C VAL A 205 4.67 13.14 9.65
N GLY A 206 3.46 13.27 10.21
CA GLY A 206 3.20 14.08 11.41
C GLY A 206 2.85 15.55 11.16
N ALA A 207 2.77 16.01 9.91
CA ALA A 207 2.23 17.31 9.53
C ALA A 207 0.80 17.16 8.99
N GLY A 208 -0.20 17.09 9.87
CA GLY A 208 -1.61 17.13 9.45
C GLY A 208 -2.52 15.98 9.94
N GLN A 209 -2.15 15.29 11.02
CA GLN A 209 -3.12 14.57 11.86
C GLN A 209 -3.34 15.33 13.16
#